data_AF-A0A284VQZ1-F1
#
_entry.id   AF-A0A284VQZ1-F1
#
_cell.length_a   1.000
_cell.length_b   1.000
_cell.length_c   1.000
_cell.angle_alpha   90.00
_cell.angle_beta   90.00
_cell.angle_gamma   90.00
#
_symmetry.space_group_name_H-M   'P 1'
#
loop_
_entity.id
_entity.type
_entity.pdbx_description
1 polymer ?
#
loop_
_entity_poly.entity_id
_entity_poly.type
_entity_poly.pdbx_seq_one_letter_code
_entity_poly.pdbx_strand_id
1 'polypeptide(L)'
;MVYKAVVVDVDGTITYRDRSLDCRAVEALRSLEVPVVIATGNILCFARSVSKLVGTGGIVIAENGGIVECGVVDYDMAHIKKCEEAFEFLSRHFTLERLDAENRKTEIGLRRNLDVEKAGQMLMKEFPELDLVDTGFAVHIKSKKVNKGTGLKRIAELMGLDAKDFVAIGDSPNDIEMLEVSGLVWLWGMRIPI
;
A
#
# COMPACT_ATOMS: atom_id res chain seq x y z
N MET A 1 -10.87 -4.66 25.06
CA MET A 1 -10.32 -3.65 24.12
C MET A 1 -11.37 -3.47 23.05
N VAL A 2 -11.80 -2.23 22.76
CA VAL A 2 -12.74 -1.96 21.67
C VAL A 2 -11.94 -1.21 20.61
N TYR A 3 -11.73 -1.83 19.45
CA TYR A 3 -11.07 -1.19 18.32
C TYR A 3 -11.97 -0.10 17.74
N LYS A 4 -11.38 1.00 17.26
CA LYS A 4 -12.10 2.21 16.84
C LYS A 4 -12.17 2.41 15.34
N ALA A 5 -11.36 1.69 14.57
CA ALA A 5 -11.31 1.76 13.11
C ALA A 5 -10.75 0.45 12.52
N VAL A 6 -10.97 0.25 11.23
CA VAL A 6 -10.40 -0.85 10.45
C VAL A 6 -9.54 -0.27 9.33
N VAL A 7 -8.40 -0.87 9.04
CA VAL A 7 -7.63 -0.64 7.82
C VAL A 7 -7.54 -1.95 7.04
N VAL A 8 -7.77 -1.88 5.74
CA VAL A 8 -7.89 -3.06 4.89
C VAL A 8 -7.18 -2.87 3.56
N ASP A 9 -6.38 -3.86 3.16
CA ASP A 9 -5.79 -3.89 1.83
C ASP A 9 -6.83 -4.15 0.72
N VAL A 10 -6.48 -3.79 -0.53
CA VAL A 10 -7.34 -4.00 -1.70
C VAL A 10 -7.03 -5.31 -2.44
N ASP A 11 -5.82 -5.43 -2.97
CA ASP A 11 -5.47 -6.38 -4.03
C ASP A 11 -5.13 -7.74 -3.41
N GLY A 12 -6.00 -8.75 -3.55
CA GLY A 12 -5.84 -10.05 -2.88
C GLY A 12 -6.56 -10.17 -1.54
N THR A 13 -6.96 -9.03 -0.96
CA THR A 13 -7.70 -8.97 0.32
C THR A 13 -9.22 -8.81 0.14
N ILE A 14 -9.69 -7.71 -0.47
CA ILE A 14 -11.13 -7.55 -0.81
C ILE A 14 -11.42 -7.80 -2.29
N THR A 15 -10.38 -8.13 -3.05
CA THR A 15 -10.46 -8.52 -4.46
C THR A 15 -9.82 -9.88 -4.65
N TYR A 16 -10.28 -10.63 -5.67
CA TYR A 16 -9.66 -11.88 -6.08
C TYR A 16 -8.42 -11.64 -6.94
N ARG A 17 -7.72 -12.72 -7.32
CA ARG A 17 -6.51 -12.65 -8.17
C ARG A 17 -6.74 -11.99 -9.54
N ASP A 18 -7.95 -12.09 -10.07
CA ASP A 18 -8.35 -11.42 -11.32
C ASP A 18 -8.77 -9.95 -11.10
N ARG A 19 -8.62 -9.43 -9.87
CA ARG A 19 -9.00 -8.11 -9.40
C ARG A 19 -10.50 -7.84 -9.39
N SER A 20 -11.34 -8.86 -9.55
CA SER A 20 -12.77 -8.73 -9.30
C SER A 20 -13.03 -8.56 -7.80
N LEU A 21 -13.99 -7.72 -7.45
CA LEU A 21 -14.32 -7.37 -6.06
C LEU A 21 -15.12 -8.49 -5.38
N ASP A 22 -14.75 -8.91 -4.17
CA ASP A 22 -15.55 -9.84 -3.37
C ASP A 22 -16.72 -9.06 -2.71
N CYS A 23 -17.93 -9.21 -3.27
CA CYS A 23 -19.12 -8.55 -2.76
C CYS A 23 -19.42 -8.87 -1.29
N ARG A 24 -19.04 -10.06 -0.78
CA ARG A 24 -19.25 -10.42 0.63
C ARG A 24 -18.30 -9.65 1.54
N ALA A 25 -17.06 -9.43 1.09
CA ALA A 25 -16.11 -8.58 1.82
C ALA A 25 -16.63 -7.15 1.88
N VAL A 26 -17.19 -6.64 0.78
CA VAL A 26 -17.84 -5.31 0.75
C VAL A 26 -19.02 -5.23 1.72
N GLU A 27 -19.92 -6.22 1.72
CA GLU A 27 -21.04 -6.29 2.66
C GLU A 27 -20.55 -6.31 4.12
N ALA A 28 -19.52 -7.11 4.42
CA ALA A 28 -18.92 -7.16 5.74
C ALA A 28 -18.35 -5.80 6.16
N LEU A 29 -17.58 -5.13 5.29
CA LEU A 29 -17.02 -3.81 5.58
C LEU A 29 -18.12 -2.76 5.80
N ARG A 30 -19.21 -2.81 5.03
CA ARG A 30 -20.37 -1.90 5.18
C ARG A 30 -21.16 -2.13 6.45
N SER A 31 -21.10 -3.33 7.03
CA SER A 31 -21.79 -3.67 8.27
C SER A 31 -21.09 -3.14 9.52
N LEU A 32 -19.86 -2.62 9.39
CA LEU A 32 -19.08 -2.10 10.50
C LEU A 32 -19.60 -0.72 10.94
N GLU A 33 -19.71 -0.51 12.25
CA GLU A 33 -20.07 0.78 12.86
C GLU A 33 -18.85 1.69 13.12
N VAL A 34 -17.67 1.28 12.62
CA VAL A 34 -16.41 2.01 12.76
C VAL A 34 -15.90 2.45 11.38
N PRO A 35 -15.12 3.54 11.28
CA PRO A 35 -14.51 3.96 10.02
C PRO A 35 -13.63 2.87 9.42
N VAL A 36 -13.63 2.78 8.09
CA VAL A 36 -12.81 1.84 7.32
C VAL A 36 -11.85 2.62 6.43
N VAL A 37 -10.56 2.33 6.55
CA VAL A 37 -9.48 2.91 5.77
C VAL A 37 -9.06 1.93 4.69
N ILE A 38 -9.08 2.37 3.43
CA ILE A 38 -8.58 1.56 2.31
C ILE A 38 -7.08 1.78 2.16
N ALA A 39 -6.28 0.72 2.21
CA ALA A 39 -4.84 0.77 1.96
C ALA A 39 -4.49 0.04 0.66
N THR A 40 -3.63 0.62 -0.19
CA THR A 40 -3.23 -0.01 -1.46
C THR A 40 -1.89 0.52 -1.98
N GLY A 41 -1.21 -0.30 -2.79
CA GLY A 41 -0.05 0.12 -3.60
C GLY A 41 -0.43 0.91 -4.86
N ASN A 42 -1.72 1.08 -5.15
CA ASN A 42 -2.20 1.84 -6.30
C ASN A 42 -2.16 3.36 -6.07
N ILE A 43 -2.27 4.10 -7.17
CA ILE A 43 -2.39 5.56 -7.22
C ILE A 43 -3.61 6.07 -6.43
N LEU A 44 -3.53 7.32 -5.97
CA LEU A 44 -4.57 7.95 -5.16
C LEU A 44 -5.96 7.92 -5.82
N CYS A 45 -6.07 8.16 -7.13
CA CYS A 45 -7.36 8.16 -7.80
C CYS A 45 -8.04 6.78 -7.81
N PHE A 46 -7.25 5.70 -7.88
CA PHE A 46 -7.76 4.34 -7.73
C PHE A 46 -8.23 4.10 -6.29
N ALA A 47 -7.39 4.41 -5.29
CA ALA A 47 -7.74 4.23 -3.88
C ALA A 47 -9.04 4.96 -3.51
N ARG A 48 -9.18 6.22 -3.95
CA ARG A 48 -10.41 7.02 -3.81
C ARG A 48 -11.61 6.34 -4.47
N SER A 49 -11.43 5.80 -5.68
CA SER A 49 -12.50 5.13 -6.42
C SER A 49 -12.98 3.89 -5.68
N VAL A 50 -12.06 3.06 -5.19
CA VAL A 50 -12.37 1.88 -4.37
C VAL A 50 -13.13 2.31 -3.11
N SER A 51 -12.61 3.27 -2.35
CA SER A 51 -13.26 3.75 -1.11
C SER A 51 -14.70 4.24 -1.35
N LYS A 52 -14.94 4.94 -2.47
CA LYS A 52 -16.28 5.40 -2.86
C LYS A 52 -17.21 4.26 -3.28
N LEU A 53 -16.72 3.31 -4.09
CA LEU A 53 -17.53 2.21 -4.60
C LEU A 53 -17.84 1.16 -3.52
N VAL A 54 -16.88 0.88 -2.63
CA VAL A 54 -17.08 0.03 -1.45
C VAL A 54 -17.94 0.76 -0.42
N GLY A 55 -17.88 2.09 -0.33
CA GLY A 55 -18.72 2.89 0.56
C GLY A 55 -18.12 3.09 1.95
N THR A 56 -16.79 3.21 2.05
CA THR A 56 -16.04 3.25 3.32
C THR A 56 -15.65 4.67 3.78
N GLY A 57 -16.26 5.71 3.21
CA GLY A 57 -16.14 7.07 3.76
C GLY A 57 -14.91 7.87 3.30
N GLY A 58 -14.12 7.37 2.34
CA GLY A 58 -13.12 8.17 1.62
C GLY A 58 -11.75 8.27 2.28
N ILE A 59 -11.51 7.61 3.42
CA ILE A 59 -10.18 7.59 4.08
C ILE A 59 -9.31 6.55 3.37
N VAL A 60 -8.13 6.96 2.88
CA VAL A 60 -7.27 6.08 2.08
C VAL A 60 -5.79 6.25 2.36
N ILE A 61 -5.05 5.16 2.15
CA ILE A 61 -3.59 5.07 2.09
C ILE A 61 -3.27 4.56 0.68
N ALA A 62 -2.57 5.35 -0.12
CA ALA A 62 -2.22 5.06 -1.50
C ALA A 62 -0.69 5.04 -1.69
N GLU A 63 -0.24 4.48 -2.82
CA GLU A 63 1.19 4.36 -3.16
C GLU A 63 2.00 3.75 -2.01
N ASN A 64 1.49 2.66 -1.44
CA ASN A 64 2.09 1.96 -0.31
C ASN A 64 2.34 2.87 0.92
N GLY A 65 1.56 3.92 1.12
CA GLY A 65 1.72 4.85 2.25
C GLY A 65 2.47 6.13 1.92
N GLY A 66 2.89 6.33 0.66
CA GLY A 66 3.46 7.61 0.23
C GLY A 66 2.41 8.71 0.17
N ILE A 67 1.14 8.35 0.00
CA ILE A 67 0.02 9.29 0.03
C ILE A 67 -1.02 8.80 1.03
N VAL A 68 -1.51 9.72 1.85
CA VAL A 68 -2.66 9.47 2.72
C VAL A 68 -3.72 10.54 2.55
N GLU A 69 -4.97 10.18 2.72
CA GLU A 69 -6.10 11.11 2.68
C GLU A 69 -7.08 10.85 3.82
N CYS A 70 -7.30 11.87 4.64
CA CYS A 70 -8.29 11.90 5.72
C CYS A 70 -8.77 13.35 5.89
N GLY A 71 -9.75 13.78 5.10
CA GLY A 71 -10.21 15.17 5.01
C GLY A 71 -9.23 16.14 4.34
N VAL A 72 -7.92 15.86 4.45
CA VAL A 72 -6.81 16.50 3.74
C VAL A 72 -5.97 15.44 3.06
N VAL A 73 -5.23 15.81 2.02
CA VAL A 73 -4.29 14.91 1.32
C VAL A 73 -2.87 15.28 1.73
N ASP A 74 -2.09 14.29 2.15
CA ASP A 74 -0.68 14.43 2.51
C ASP A 74 0.19 13.52 1.63
N TYR A 75 1.38 14.02 1.26
CA TYR A 75 2.28 13.36 0.31
C TYR A 75 3.70 13.32 0.88
N ASP A 76 4.30 12.12 0.95
CA ASP A 76 5.74 11.94 1.19
C ASP A 76 6.50 11.90 -0.15
N MET A 77 6.81 13.08 -0.67
CA MET A 77 7.60 13.23 -1.91
C MET A 77 9.11 13.34 -1.64
N ALA A 78 9.59 13.08 -0.42
CA ALA A 78 10.99 13.34 -0.06
C ALA A 78 12.00 12.53 -0.90
N HIS A 79 11.58 11.39 -1.45
CA HIS A 79 12.45 10.43 -2.11
C HIS A 79 12.19 10.23 -3.60
N ILE A 80 11.16 10.86 -4.19
CA ILE A 80 10.77 10.61 -5.59
C ILE A 80 11.92 10.83 -6.58
N LYS A 81 12.76 11.86 -6.37
CA LYS A 81 13.94 12.12 -7.21
C LYS A 81 14.94 10.96 -7.21
N LYS A 82 15.17 10.34 -6.06
CA LYS A 82 16.05 9.16 -5.96
C LYS A 82 15.42 7.93 -6.61
N CYS A 83 14.10 7.77 -6.51
CA CYS A 83 13.40 6.70 -7.21
C CYS A 83 13.52 6.86 -8.74
N GLU A 84 13.51 8.09 -9.25
CA GLU A 84 13.76 8.40 -10.66
C GLU A 84 15.21 8.05 -11.08
N GLU A 85 16.21 8.46 -10.30
CA GLU A 85 17.62 8.09 -10.53
C GLU A 85 17.82 6.58 -10.53
N ALA A 86 17.18 5.87 -9.60
CA ALA A 86 17.19 4.42 -9.52
C ALA A 86 16.51 3.75 -10.72
N PHE A 87 15.40 4.31 -11.20
CA PHE A 87 14.76 3.84 -12.42
C PHE A 87 15.71 3.97 -13.63
N GLU A 88 16.35 5.13 -13.79
CA GLU A 88 17.31 5.35 -14.88
C GLU A 88 18.49 4.38 -14.79
N PHE A 89 19.02 4.16 -13.59
CA PHE A 89 20.08 3.17 -13.35
C PHE A 89 19.65 1.76 -13.76
N LEU A 90 18.51 1.28 -13.28
CA LEU A 90 18.00 -0.06 -13.59
C LEU A 90 17.63 -0.22 -15.07
N SER A 91 17.16 0.84 -15.73
CA SER A 91 16.80 0.81 -17.16
C SER A 91 17.97 0.52 -18.10
N ARG A 92 19.23 0.71 -17.63
CA ARG A 92 20.44 0.33 -18.38
C ARG A 92 20.68 -1.18 -18.40
N HIS A 93 20.03 -1.92 -17.50
CA HIS A 93 20.24 -3.35 -17.28
C HIS A 93 18.99 -4.19 -17.56
N PHE A 94 17.80 -3.59 -17.49
CA PHE A 94 16.51 -4.25 -17.63
C PHE A 94 15.59 -3.44 -18.55
N THR A 95 14.70 -4.13 -19.26
CA THR A 95 13.59 -3.48 -19.96
C THR A 95 12.48 -3.15 -18.96
N LEU A 96 12.37 -1.88 -18.59
CA LEU A 96 11.39 -1.41 -17.61
C LEU A 96 10.20 -0.74 -18.31
N GLU A 97 8.98 -1.08 -17.89
CA GLU A 97 7.77 -0.39 -18.31
C GLU A 97 7.11 0.27 -17.10
N ARG A 98 6.92 1.60 -17.14
CA ARG A 98 6.27 2.33 -16.06
C ARG A 98 4.78 2.05 -16.03
N LEU A 99 4.25 1.97 -14.81
CA LEU A 99 2.84 1.83 -14.53
C LEU A 99 2.31 3.12 -13.89
N ASP A 100 1.27 3.70 -14.50
CA ASP A 100 0.58 4.91 -14.02
C ASP A 100 1.50 6.14 -13.81
N ALA A 101 2.53 6.28 -14.66
CA ALA A 101 3.62 7.25 -14.46
C ALA A 101 3.16 8.71 -14.24
N GLU A 102 2.10 9.14 -14.92
CA GLU A 102 1.58 10.52 -14.80
C GLU A 102 0.90 10.77 -13.45
N ASN A 103 0.34 9.72 -12.85
CA ASN A 103 -0.48 9.79 -11.65
C ASN A 103 0.30 9.48 -10.37
N ARG A 104 1.37 8.67 -10.44
CA ARG A 104 2.23 8.38 -9.29
C ARG A 104 3.04 9.59 -8.86
N LYS A 105 3.12 9.84 -7.55
CA LYS A 105 3.79 11.03 -6.98
C LYS A 105 4.95 10.72 -6.05
N THR A 106 4.97 9.56 -5.41
CA THR A 106 5.88 9.25 -4.29
C THR A 106 6.77 8.04 -4.54
N GLU A 107 6.42 7.21 -5.51
CA GLU A 107 7.16 6.02 -5.93
C GLU A 107 7.09 5.82 -7.45
N ILE A 108 7.92 4.93 -7.99
CA ILE A 108 7.83 4.47 -9.38
C ILE A 108 7.18 3.10 -9.41
N GLY A 109 6.01 3.00 -10.02
CA GLY A 109 5.36 1.73 -10.33
C GLY A 109 5.86 1.17 -11.66
N LEU A 110 6.05 -0.15 -11.72
CA LEU A 110 6.56 -0.88 -12.86
C LEU A 110 5.68 -2.10 -13.16
N ARG A 111 5.60 -2.47 -14.44
CA ARG A 111 5.10 -3.81 -14.83
C ARG A 111 6.04 -4.89 -14.30
N ARG A 112 5.49 -6.09 -14.09
CA ARG A 112 6.23 -7.27 -13.62
C ARG A 112 6.95 -7.99 -14.78
N ASN A 113 7.75 -7.27 -15.56
CA ASN A 113 8.45 -7.76 -16.75
C ASN A 113 9.97 -7.86 -16.57
N LEU A 114 10.44 -7.81 -15.33
CA LEU A 114 11.86 -7.87 -14.95
C LEU A 114 12.14 -8.98 -13.93
N ASP A 115 13.40 -9.37 -13.83
CA ASP A 115 13.90 -10.19 -12.72
C ASP A 115 14.06 -9.30 -11.47
N VAL A 116 13.05 -9.36 -10.60
CA VAL A 116 12.95 -8.51 -9.40
C VAL A 116 14.07 -8.82 -8.41
N GLU A 117 14.46 -10.09 -8.26
CA GLU A 117 15.51 -10.47 -7.31
C GLU A 117 16.84 -9.85 -7.72
N LYS A 118 17.22 -10.02 -8.99
CA LYS A 118 18.44 -9.45 -9.54
C LYS A 118 18.42 -7.92 -9.52
N ALA A 119 17.31 -7.31 -9.93
CA ALA A 119 17.14 -5.85 -9.92
C ALA A 119 17.21 -5.29 -8.49
N GLY A 120 16.59 -5.96 -7.52
CA GLY A 120 16.60 -5.57 -6.11
C GLY A 120 18.01 -5.64 -5.50
N GLN A 121 18.79 -6.67 -5.83
CA GLN A 121 20.20 -6.76 -5.41
C GLN A 121 21.06 -5.63 -5.98
N MET A 122 20.82 -5.22 -7.22
CA MET A 122 21.53 -4.08 -7.83
C MET A 122 21.10 -2.76 -7.19
N LEU A 123 19.79 -2.57 -7.01
CA LEU A 123 19.23 -1.38 -6.37
C LEU A 123 19.78 -1.21 -4.96
N MET A 124 19.78 -2.26 -4.14
CA MET A 124 20.22 -2.19 -2.74
C MET A 124 21.69 -1.77 -2.61
N LYS A 125 22.54 -2.11 -3.58
CA LYS A 125 23.96 -1.73 -3.58
C LYS A 125 24.17 -0.25 -3.92
N GLU A 126 23.43 0.28 -4.88
CA GLU A 126 23.60 1.65 -5.38
C GLU A 126 22.74 2.68 -4.61
N PHE A 127 21.54 2.27 -4.18
CA PHE A 127 20.53 3.08 -3.52
C PHE A 127 20.02 2.38 -2.23
N PRO A 128 20.86 2.25 -1.18
CA PRO A 128 20.55 1.45 0.01
C PRO A 128 19.31 1.92 0.80
N GLU A 129 18.87 3.17 0.62
CA GLU A 129 17.66 3.74 1.21
C GLU A 129 16.36 3.39 0.47
N LEU A 130 16.47 2.87 -0.76
CA LEU A 130 15.33 2.47 -1.58
C LEU A 130 15.09 0.97 -1.48
N ASP A 131 13.89 0.58 -1.85
CA ASP A 131 13.44 -0.81 -1.93
C ASP A 131 12.77 -1.08 -3.29
N LEU A 132 12.80 -2.36 -3.69
CA LEU A 132 12.13 -2.87 -4.88
C LEU A 132 11.14 -3.96 -4.46
N VAL A 133 9.87 -3.60 -4.37
CA VAL A 133 8.82 -4.49 -3.83
C VAL A 133 7.98 -5.06 -4.96
N ASP A 134 7.89 -6.39 -5.07
CA ASP A 134 6.90 -7.08 -5.92
C ASP A 134 5.66 -7.43 -5.10
N THR A 135 4.53 -6.83 -5.43
CA THR A 135 3.25 -7.06 -4.76
C THR A 135 2.47 -8.25 -5.35
N GLY A 136 3.02 -8.92 -6.37
CA GLY A 136 2.28 -9.88 -7.19
C GLY A 136 1.43 -9.21 -8.28
N PHE A 137 1.17 -7.91 -8.16
CA PHE A 137 0.36 -7.13 -9.10
C PHE A 137 1.18 -6.08 -9.88
N ALA A 138 2.18 -5.49 -9.23
CA ALA A 138 3.14 -4.55 -9.81
C ALA A 138 4.45 -4.58 -9.03
N VAL A 139 5.51 -4.00 -9.60
CA VAL A 139 6.78 -3.79 -8.90
C VAL A 139 6.93 -2.31 -8.57
N HIS A 140 7.41 -1.98 -7.37
CA HIS A 140 7.48 -0.62 -6.86
C HIS A 140 8.91 -0.27 -6.46
N ILE A 141 9.47 0.80 -7.04
CA ILE A 141 10.68 1.45 -6.53
C ILE A 141 10.24 2.56 -5.58
N LYS A 142 10.54 2.41 -4.30
CA LYS A 142 10.07 3.30 -3.23
C LYS A 142 11.10 3.47 -2.14
N SER A 143 10.94 4.51 -1.31
CA SER A 143 11.74 4.65 -0.08
C SER A 143 11.39 3.56 0.92
N LYS A 144 12.39 3.00 1.61
CA LYS A 144 12.18 2.08 2.75
C LYS A 144 11.39 2.70 3.91
N LYS A 145 11.33 4.03 3.98
CA LYS A 145 10.57 4.77 5.00
C LYS A 145 9.09 4.91 4.67
N VAL A 146 8.72 4.73 3.41
CA VAL A 146 7.34 4.79 2.94
C VAL A 146 6.79 3.38 2.96
N ASN A 147 5.80 3.07 3.79
CA ASN A 147 5.10 1.78 3.79
C ASN A 147 3.67 1.96 4.36
N LYS A 148 2.82 0.94 4.22
CA LYS A 148 1.43 1.02 4.70
C LYS A 148 1.35 1.24 6.21
N GLY A 149 2.35 0.80 6.97
CA GLY A 149 2.47 1.06 8.41
C GLY A 149 2.74 2.52 8.76
N THR A 150 3.65 3.19 8.04
CA THR A 150 3.87 4.64 8.21
C THR A 150 2.66 5.44 7.73
N GLY A 151 2.01 5.00 6.66
CA GLY A 151 0.71 5.53 6.21
C GLY A 151 -0.39 5.40 7.28
N LEU A 152 -0.51 4.24 7.92
CA LEU A 152 -1.48 3.99 8.99
C LEU A 152 -1.23 4.89 10.21
N LYS A 153 0.03 5.06 10.63
CA LYS A 153 0.38 5.97 11.72
C LYS A 153 -0.05 7.41 11.40
N ARG A 154 0.17 7.86 10.16
CA ARG A 154 -0.25 9.19 9.72
C ARG A 154 -1.76 9.35 9.69
N ILE A 155 -2.49 8.35 9.19
CA ILE A 155 -3.96 8.34 9.23
C ILE A 155 -4.48 8.38 10.68
N ALA A 156 -3.90 7.56 11.57
CA ALA A 156 -4.28 7.54 12.97
C ALA A 156 -4.12 8.92 13.61
N GLU A 157 -2.98 9.59 13.37
CA GLU A 157 -2.74 10.96 13.83
C GLU A 157 -3.81 11.94 13.32
N LEU A 158 -4.14 11.91 12.02
CA LEU A 158 -5.16 12.76 11.42
C LEU A 158 -6.57 12.51 11.98
N MET A 159 -6.83 11.28 12.45
CA MET A 159 -8.09 10.88 13.09
C MET A 159 -8.09 11.14 14.61
N GLY A 160 -6.97 11.58 15.20
CA GLY A 160 -6.82 11.72 16.66
C GLY A 160 -6.82 10.37 17.39
N LEU A 161 -6.35 9.31 16.73
CA LEU A 161 -6.28 7.93 17.23
C LEU A 161 -4.82 7.46 17.33
N ASP A 162 -4.61 6.32 18.00
CA ASP A 162 -3.35 5.58 17.92
C ASP A 162 -3.46 4.46 16.86
N ALA A 163 -2.36 4.08 16.20
CA ALA A 163 -2.37 2.96 15.25
C ALA A 163 -2.86 1.65 15.91
N LYS A 164 -2.65 1.48 17.22
CA LYS A 164 -3.16 0.35 18.01
C LYS A 164 -4.67 0.36 18.21
N ASP A 165 -5.36 1.45 17.91
CA ASP A 165 -6.83 1.50 17.90
C ASP A 165 -7.42 0.81 16.65
N PHE A 166 -6.59 0.43 15.67
CA PHE A 166 -7.03 -0.16 14.40
C PHE A 166 -6.95 -1.69 14.41
N VAL A 167 -7.92 -2.31 13.74
CA VAL A 167 -7.79 -3.68 13.20
C VAL A 167 -7.22 -3.58 11.78
N ALA A 168 -6.15 -4.32 11.49
CA ALA A 168 -5.55 -4.37 10.16
C ALA A 168 -5.83 -5.71 9.47
N ILE A 169 -6.21 -5.63 8.18
CA ILE A 169 -6.52 -6.77 7.33
C ILE A 169 -5.66 -6.69 6.06
N GLY A 170 -4.95 -7.77 5.74
CA GLY A 170 -4.11 -7.88 4.54
C GLY A 170 -3.79 -9.34 4.21
N ASP A 171 -3.20 -9.58 3.04
CA ASP A 171 -2.85 -10.92 2.55
C ASP A 171 -1.40 -11.04 2.04
N SER A 172 -0.62 -9.95 2.07
CA SER A 172 0.64 -9.86 1.35
C SER A 172 1.82 -9.36 2.21
N PRO A 173 3.08 -9.64 1.83
CA PRO A 173 4.25 -9.16 2.59
C PRO A 173 4.32 -7.64 2.78
N ASN A 174 3.81 -6.83 1.84
CA ASN A 174 3.77 -5.37 1.97
C ASN A 174 2.66 -4.86 2.90
N ASP A 175 1.92 -5.76 3.54
CA ASP A 175 1.02 -5.45 4.64
C ASP A 175 1.68 -5.62 6.01
N ILE A 176 2.83 -6.30 6.11
CA ILE A 176 3.48 -6.64 7.39
C ILE A 176 3.65 -5.40 8.27
N GLU A 177 4.18 -4.30 7.73
CA GLU A 177 4.42 -3.09 8.54
C GLU A 177 3.11 -2.44 9.01
N MET A 178 2.01 -2.59 8.26
CA MET A 178 0.69 -2.13 8.67
C MET A 178 0.11 -3.03 9.76
N LEU A 179 0.26 -4.34 9.62
CA LEU A 179 -0.20 -5.33 10.59
C LEU A 179 0.55 -5.17 11.93
N GLU A 180 1.87 -5.01 11.90
CA GLU A 180 2.74 -4.87 13.09
C GLU A 180 2.42 -3.66 13.97
N VAL A 181 2.01 -2.54 13.36
CA VAL A 181 1.72 -1.30 14.11
C VAL A 181 0.26 -1.22 14.59
N SER A 182 -0.59 -2.14 14.12
CA SER A 182 -2.01 -2.22 14.48
C SER A 182 -2.24 -2.93 15.82
N GLY A 183 -3.46 -2.82 16.35
CA GLY A 183 -3.83 -3.48 17.61
C GLY A 183 -4.39 -4.90 17.46
N LEU A 184 -4.82 -5.28 16.25
CA LEU A 184 -5.28 -6.61 15.90
C LEU A 184 -5.04 -6.89 14.42
N VAL A 185 -4.57 -8.10 14.13
CA VAL A 185 -4.22 -8.54 12.79
C VAL A 185 -5.17 -9.65 12.34
N TRP A 186 -5.69 -9.50 11.13
CA TRP A 186 -6.40 -10.56 10.40
C TRP A 186 -5.73 -10.80 9.05
N LEU A 187 -5.10 -11.96 8.91
CA LEU A 187 -4.48 -12.40 7.66
C LEU A 187 -5.46 -13.32 6.93
N TRP A 188 -5.92 -12.90 5.75
CA TRP A 188 -6.79 -13.74 4.93
C TRP A 188 -5.95 -14.81 4.22
N GLY A 189 -6.29 -16.09 4.42
CA GLY A 189 -5.81 -17.18 3.55
C GLY A 189 -4.32 -17.57 3.63
N MET A 190 -3.47 -16.89 4.40
CA MET A 190 -2.08 -17.32 4.63
C MET A 190 -1.96 -18.19 5.89
N ARG A 191 -1.56 -19.46 5.68
CA ARG A 191 -1.08 -20.34 6.75
C ARG A 191 0.34 -19.90 7.11
N ILE A 192 0.51 -18.97 8.05
CA ILE A 192 1.82 -18.65 8.62
C ILE A 192 2.06 -19.61 9.79
N PRO A 193 3.07 -20.49 9.75
CA PRO A 193 3.47 -21.23 10.93
C PRO A 193 4.06 -20.21 11.92
N ILE A 194 3.39 -20.07 13.07
CA ILE A 194 3.94 -19.43 14.27
C ILE A 194 5.00 -20.35 14.87
#